data_AF-D5JEJ3-F1
#
_entry.id   AF-D5JEJ3-F1
#
_cell.length_a   1.000
_cell.length_b   1.000
_cell.length_c   1.000
_cell.angle_alpha   90.00
_cell.angle_beta   90.00
_cell.angle_gamma   90.00
#
_symmetry.space_group_name_H-M   'P 1'
#
loop_
_entity.id
_entity.type
_entity.pdbx_description
1 polymer ?
#
loop_
_entity_poly.entity_id
_entity_poly.type
_entity_poly.pdbx_seq_one_letter_code
_entity_poly.pdbx_strand_id
1 'polypeptide(L)'
;FAWLELVSHRSFMPKLLLCNSQKGWPFFQRLLGDLFKFMEPYLRNAELGQPIQLLYKGTLRVLLVLLHDFPEFLCDYHFSFCDVIPPSCIQMRNVILSAFPRNMRLPDPSTPNLKIDLLAEISVAPRI
;
A
#
# COMPACT_ATOMS: atom_id res chain seq x y z
N PHE A 1 3.42 -11.03 16.11
CA PHE A 1 2.31 -10.14 16.50
C PHE A 1 2.80 -8.81 17.04
N ALA A 2 3.49 -8.75 18.18
CA ALA A 2 3.98 -7.49 18.78
C ALA A 2 4.78 -6.60 17.82
N TRP A 3 5.58 -7.19 16.92
CA TRP A 3 6.31 -6.42 15.91
C TRP A 3 5.38 -5.60 14.99
N LEU A 4 4.26 -6.19 14.53
CA LEU A 4 3.31 -5.47 13.69
C LEU A 4 2.63 -4.34 14.48
N GLU A 5 2.30 -4.59 15.75
CA GLU A 5 1.73 -3.58 16.64
C GLU A 5 2.68 -2.41 16.85
N LEU A 6 3.98 -2.67 17.01
CA LEU A 6 5.00 -1.63 17.14
C LEU A 6 5.15 -0.82 15.85
N VAL A 7 5.26 -1.49 14.70
CA VAL A 7 5.41 -0.84 13.39
C VAL A 7 4.20 0.01 13.05
N SER A 8 2.99 -0.44 13.38
CA SER A 8 1.74 0.28 13.13
C SER A 8 1.28 1.17 14.29
N HIS A 9 2.08 1.29 15.36
CA HIS A 9 1.68 2.03 16.54
C HIS A 9 1.47 3.51 16.21
N ARG A 10 0.38 4.11 16.73
CA ARG A 10 0.01 5.52 16.49
C ARG A 10 1.09 6.54 16.86
N SER A 11 2.00 6.18 17.77
CA SER A 11 3.12 7.04 18.19
C SER A 11 4.41 6.80 17.38
N PHE A 12 4.43 5.81 16.49
CA PHE A 12 5.58 5.44 15.67
C PHE A 12 5.31 5.71 14.18
N MET A 13 4.30 5.04 13.59
CA MET A 13 4.03 5.09 12.15
C MET A 13 3.82 6.53 11.63
N PRO A 14 2.95 7.37 12.21
CA PRO A 14 2.77 8.73 11.73
C PRO A 14 4.03 9.60 11.87
N LYS A 15 4.82 9.41 12.94
CA LYS A 15 6.06 10.19 13.14
C LYS A 15 7.09 9.91 12.03
N LEU A 16 7.15 8.66 11.58
CA LEU A 16 8.05 8.27 10.51
C LEU A 16 7.54 8.77 9.15
N LEU A 17 6.24 8.60 8.87
CA LEU A 17 5.64 9.00 7.59
C LEU A 17 5.50 10.52 7.40
N LEU A 18 5.39 11.29 8.49
CA LEU A 18 5.33 12.75 8.48
C LEU A 18 6.70 13.42 8.65
N CYS A 19 7.79 12.65 8.64
CA CYS A 19 9.13 13.21 8.71
C CYS A 19 9.39 14.17 7.53
N ASN A 20 10.01 15.31 7.81
CA ASN A 20 10.25 16.37 6.82
C ASN A 20 10.89 15.82 5.54
N SER A 21 10.40 16.29 4.40
CA SER A 21 10.87 15.86 3.07
C SER A 21 10.83 14.34 2.88
N GLN A 22 9.85 13.66 3.48
CA GLN A 22 9.62 12.21 3.33
C GLN A 22 10.82 11.35 3.74
N LYS A 23 11.76 11.88 4.54
CA LYS A 23 12.99 11.16 4.94
C LYS A 23 12.74 9.88 5.72
N GLY A 24 11.57 9.74 6.34
CA GLY A 24 11.18 8.52 7.06
C GLY A 24 10.62 7.43 6.16
N TRP A 25 10.20 7.75 4.94
CA TRP A 25 9.52 6.81 4.05
C TRP A 25 10.37 5.60 3.67
N PRO A 26 11.66 5.72 3.30
CA PRO A 26 12.47 4.54 2.97
C PRO A 26 12.58 3.55 4.14
N PHE A 27 12.60 4.05 5.38
CA PHE A 27 12.65 3.19 6.57
C PHE A 27 11.32 2.47 6.79
N PHE A 28 10.19 3.16 6.64
CA PHE A 28 8.88 2.53 6.78
C PHE A 28 8.60 1.55 5.64
N GLN A 29 9.01 1.88 4.40
CA GLN A 29 8.97 0.99 3.25
C GLN A 29 9.72 -0.30 3.53
N ARG A 30 10.93 -0.22 4.11
CA ARG A 30 11.71 -1.41 4.44
C ARG A 30 11.01 -2.30 5.46
N LEU A 31 10.48 -1.70 6.53
CA LEU A 31 9.70 -2.43 7.53
C LEU A 31 8.49 -3.13 6.90
N LEU A 32 7.70 -2.42 6.11
CA LEU A 32 6.52 -3.00 5.45
C LEU A 32 6.91 -4.08 4.42
N GLY A 33 8.01 -3.88 3.70
CA GLY A 33 8.57 -4.87 2.79
C GLY A 33 9.04 -6.14 3.51
N ASP A 34 9.67 -6.00 4.67
CA ASP A 34 10.09 -7.15 5.49
C ASP A 34 8.88 -7.95 6.01
N LEU A 35 7.78 -7.27 6.37
CA LEU A 35 6.51 -7.91 6.70
C LEU A 35 5.97 -8.71 5.50
N PHE A 36 5.94 -8.11 4.31
CA PHE A 36 5.44 -8.79 3.11
C PHE A 36 6.32 -9.98 2.74
N LYS A 37 7.64 -9.87 2.81
CA LYS A 37 8.58 -10.98 2.57
C LYS A 37 8.37 -12.12 3.56
N PHE A 38 8.13 -11.80 4.83
CA PHE A 38 7.81 -12.82 5.84
C PHE A 38 6.50 -13.56 5.51
N MET A 39 5.48 -12.84 5.04
CA MET A 39 4.18 -13.43 4.71
C MET A 39 4.14 -14.15 3.36
N GLU A 40 5.00 -13.76 2.42
CA GLU A 40 5.03 -14.21 1.02
C GLU A 40 4.87 -15.74 0.84
N PRO A 41 5.65 -16.62 1.49
CA PRO A 41 5.55 -18.07 1.25
C PRO A 41 4.19 -18.64 1.67
N TYR A 42 3.62 -18.13 2.77
CA TYR A 42 2.30 -18.55 3.26
C TYR A 42 1.17 -18.05 2.36
N LEU A 43 1.33 -16.84 1.82
CA LEU A 43 0.37 -16.22 0.91
C LEU A 43 0.38 -16.91 -0.47
N ARG A 44 1.56 -17.26 -0.98
CA ARG A 44 1.71 -17.96 -2.26
C ARG A 44 1.01 -19.32 -2.27
N ASN A 45 1.19 -20.08 -1.19
CA ASN A 45 0.64 -21.44 -1.08
C ASN A 45 -0.76 -21.48 -0.47
N ALA A 46 -1.33 -20.32 -0.11
CA ALA A 46 -2.59 -20.21 0.64
C ALA A 46 -2.61 -21.02 1.95
N GLU A 47 -1.44 -21.21 2.58
CA GLU A 47 -1.25 -21.93 3.84
C GLU A 47 -1.55 -21.01 5.04
N LEU A 48 -2.80 -20.56 5.12
CA LEU A 48 -3.22 -19.59 6.11
C LEU A 48 -3.73 -20.30 7.37
N GLY A 49 -2.82 -20.85 8.17
CA GLY A 49 -3.13 -21.26 9.53
C GLY A 49 -3.67 -20.09 10.36
N GLN A 50 -4.39 -20.36 11.46
CA GLN A 50 -5.01 -19.31 12.29
C GLN A 50 -4.07 -18.12 12.64
N PRO A 51 -2.79 -18.34 13.01
CA PRO A 51 -1.87 -17.23 13.29
C PRO A 51 -1.61 -16.34 12.07
N ILE A 52 -1.44 -16.95 10.89
CA ILE A 52 -1.17 -16.23 9.64
C ILE A 52 -2.43 -15.47 9.19
N GLN A 53 -3.62 -16.05 9.35
CA GLN A 53 -4.88 -15.33 9.08
C GLN A 53 -5.04 -14.08 9.95
N LEU A 54 -4.69 -14.18 11.24
CA LEU A 54 -4.73 -13.03 12.14
C LEU A 54 -3.72 -11.96 11.72
N LEU A 55 -2.51 -12.36 11.35
CA LEU A 55 -1.48 -11.46 10.84
C LEU A 55 -1.91 -10.79 9.52
N TYR A 56 -2.53 -11.53 8.60
CA TYR A 56 -3.07 -11.01 7.35
C TYR A 56 -4.16 -9.96 7.59
N LYS A 57 -5.10 -10.23 8.50
CA LYS A 57 -6.13 -9.25 8.89
C LYS A 57 -5.52 -7.99 9.48
N GLY A 58 -4.51 -8.13 10.34
CA GLY A 58 -3.75 -6.99 10.88
C GLY A 58 -3.07 -6.18 9.77
N THR A 59 -2.40 -6.86 8.85
CA THR A 59 -1.69 -6.26 7.71
C THR A 59 -2.64 -5.49 6.80
N LEU A 60 -3.81 -6.05 6.48
CA LEU A 60 -4.85 -5.33 5.72
C LEU A 60 -5.35 -4.08 6.44
N ARG A 61 -5.53 -4.12 7.76
CA ARG A 61 -5.92 -2.92 8.52
C ARG A 61 -4.85 -1.83 8.44
N VAL A 62 -3.57 -2.19 8.54
CA VAL A 62 -2.46 -1.25 8.37
C VAL A 62 -2.47 -0.66 6.96
N LEU A 63 -2.62 -1.50 5.92
CA LEU A 63 -2.71 -1.04 4.53
C LEU A 63 -3.89 -0.09 4.31
N LEU A 64 -5.05 -0.34 4.91
CA LEU A 64 -6.22 0.55 4.81
C LEU A 64 -5.97 1.90 5.49
N VAL A 65 -5.31 1.90 6.66
CA VAL A 65 -4.90 3.16 7.31
C VAL A 65 -3.90 3.92 6.44
N LEU A 66 -2.92 3.23 5.84
CA LEU A 66 -1.97 3.85 4.92
C LEU A 66 -2.66 4.41 3.67
N LEU A 67 -3.61 3.69 3.09
CA LEU A 67 -4.38 4.16 1.93
C LEU A 67 -5.18 5.43 2.26
N HIS A 68 -5.78 5.49 3.44
CA HIS A 68 -6.56 6.65 3.87
C HIS A 68 -5.66 7.84 4.25
N ASP A 69 -4.69 7.63 5.13
CA ASP A 69 -3.91 8.70 5.76
C ASP A 69 -2.66 9.11 4.97
N PHE A 70 -2.09 8.21 4.17
CA PHE A 70 -0.82 8.40 3.46
C PHE A 70 -0.83 7.75 2.06
N PRO A 71 -1.83 8.04 1.19
CA PRO A 71 -1.95 7.36 -0.11
C PRO A 71 -0.72 7.57 -1.01
N GLU A 72 -0.06 8.74 -0.94
CA GLU A 72 1.15 9.02 -1.71
C GLU A 72 2.30 8.06 -1.37
N PHE A 73 2.40 7.60 -0.12
CA PHE A 73 3.42 6.63 0.28
C PHE A 73 3.19 5.28 -0.40
N LEU A 74 1.94 4.79 -0.43
CA LEU A 74 1.62 3.56 -1.14
C LEU A 74 1.80 3.72 -2.65
N CYS A 75 1.43 4.88 -3.20
CA CYS A 75 1.59 5.23 -4.60
C CYS A 75 3.07 5.21 -5.01
N ASP A 76 3.95 5.87 -4.26
CA ASP A 76 5.38 5.99 -4.63
C ASP A 76 6.13 4.66 -4.47
N TYR A 77 5.70 3.75 -3.59
CA TYR A 77 6.36 2.46 -3.37
C TYR A 77 5.60 1.25 -3.91
N HIS A 78 4.54 1.46 -4.70
CA HIS A 78 3.66 0.41 -5.21
C HIS A 78 4.44 -0.72 -5.90
N PHE A 79 5.43 -0.37 -6.73
CA PHE A 79 6.25 -1.34 -7.45
C PHE A 79 6.99 -2.26 -6.48
N SER A 80 7.67 -1.70 -5.48
CA SER A 80 8.43 -2.47 -4.49
C SER A 80 7.55 -3.40 -3.65
N PHE A 81 6.32 -3.01 -3.36
CA PHE A 81 5.39 -3.85 -2.60
C PHE A 81 4.76 -4.93 -3.47
N CYS A 82 4.32 -4.58 -4.68
CA CYS A 82 3.71 -5.53 -5.62
C CYS A 82 4.70 -6.55 -6.16
N ASP A 83 6.00 -6.26 -6.19
CA ASP A 83 7.06 -7.22 -6.54
C ASP A 83 7.16 -8.36 -5.52
N VAL A 84 6.91 -8.07 -4.24
CA VAL A 84 6.93 -9.06 -3.16
C VAL A 84 5.57 -9.75 -2.99
N ILE A 85 4.46 -9.02 -3.08
CA ILE A 85 3.12 -9.56 -2.82
C ILE A 85 2.67 -10.46 -3.99
N PRO A 86 2.35 -11.75 -3.75
CA PRO A 86 1.94 -12.68 -4.80
C PRO A 86 0.74 -12.16 -5.61
N PRO A 87 0.67 -12.45 -6.93
CA PRO A 87 -0.46 -12.02 -7.77
C PRO A 87 -1.82 -12.54 -7.29
N SER A 88 -1.86 -13.67 -6.59
CA SER A 88 -3.08 -14.24 -6.00
C SER A 88 -3.64 -13.41 -4.83
N CYS A 89 -2.84 -12.53 -4.22
CA CYS A 89 -3.26 -11.65 -3.13
C CYS A 89 -3.97 -10.40 -3.64
N ILE A 90 -5.07 -10.61 -4.39
CA ILE A 90 -5.83 -9.58 -5.10
C ILE A 90 -6.22 -8.43 -4.17
N GLN A 91 -6.73 -8.72 -2.98
CA GLN A 91 -7.18 -7.68 -2.05
C GLN A 91 -6.04 -6.77 -1.59
N MET A 92 -4.89 -7.33 -1.21
CA MET A 92 -3.73 -6.54 -0.79
C MET A 92 -3.21 -5.67 -1.94
N ARG A 93 -3.09 -6.26 -3.14
CA ARG A 93 -2.65 -5.52 -4.34
C ARG A 93 -3.64 -4.41 -4.70
N ASN A 94 -4.94 -4.66 -4.64
CA ASN A 94 -5.94 -3.64 -4.93
C ASN A 94 -5.86 -2.48 -3.95
N VAL A 95 -5.64 -2.71 -2.65
CA VAL A 95 -5.50 -1.61 -1.67
C VAL A 95 -4.30 -0.73 -2.01
N ILE A 96 -3.16 -1.33 -2.39
CA ILE A 96 -1.96 -0.59 -2.77
C ILE A 96 -2.15 0.16 -4.09
N LEU A 97 -2.66 -0.53 -5.12
CA LEU A 97 -2.82 0.02 -6.48
C LEU A 97 -4.00 1.00 -6.59
N SER A 98 -4.90 1.04 -5.61
CA SER A 98 -5.94 2.08 -5.51
C SER A 98 -5.41 3.40 -4.94
N ALA A 99 -4.15 3.46 -4.49
CA ALA A 99 -3.58 4.67 -3.95
C ALA A 99 -3.22 5.66 -5.06
N PHE A 100 -3.60 6.93 -4.88
CA PHE A 100 -3.29 8.02 -5.79
C PHE A 100 -3.08 9.32 -5.00
N PRO A 101 -2.37 10.32 -5.56
CA PRO A 101 -2.12 11.59 -4.88
C PRO A 101 -3.42 12.33 -4.51
N ARG A 102 -3.50 12.91 -3.30
CA ARG A 102 -4.73 13.56 -2.80
C ARG A 102 -5.20 14.75 -3.64
N ASN A 103 -4.30 15.39 -4.38
CA ASN A 103 -4.61 16.50 -5.28
C ASN A 103 -5.13 16.04 -6.65
N MET A 104 -5.03 14.75 -6.98
CA MET A 104 -5.60 14.19 -8.20
C MET A 104 -7.11 14.01 -8.04
N ARG A 105 -7.87 14.44 -9.05
CA ARG A 105 -9.32 14.23 -9.12
C ARG A 105 -9.59 13.17 -10.18
N LEU A 106 -9.99 11.98 -9.73
CA LEU A 106 -10.37 10.92 -10.64
C LEU A 106 -11.76 11.20 -11.22
N PRO A 107 -11.94 11.07 -12.55
CA PRO A 107 -13.27 11.09 -13.14
C PRO A 107 -14.08 9.87 -12.66
N ASP A 108 -15.40 9.98 -12.62
CA ASP A 108 -16.26 8.83 -12.32
C ASP A 108 -16.13 7.80 -13.45
N PRO A 109 -15.65 6.56 -13.16
CA PRO A 109 -15.45 5.52 -14.15
C PRO A 109 -16.75 5.07 -14.83
N SER A 110 -17.91 5.36 -14.23
CA SER A 110 -19.23 4.99 -14.75
C SER A 110 -19.81 6.07 -15.68
N THR A 111 -19.11 7.20 -15.88
CA THR A 111 -19.57 8.29 -16.76
C THR A 111 -19.62 7.79 -18.21
N PRO A 112 -20.80 7.79 -18.86
CA PRO A 112 -20.92 7.37 -20.25
C PRO A 112 -20.08 8.28 -21.16
N ASN A 113 -19.38 7.69 -22.12
CA ASN A 113 -18.54 8.41 -23.09
C ASN A 113 -17.40 9.23 -22.45
N LEU A 114 -16.87 8.82 -21.28
CA LEU A 114 -15.66 9.40 -20.72
C LEU A 114 -14.51 9.31 -21.74
N LYS A 115 -14.00 10.46 -22.18
CA LYS A 115 -12.89 10.54 -23.14
C LYS A 115 -11.56 10.52 -22.39
N ILE A 116 -11.07 9.33 -22.09
CA ILE A 116 -9.81 9.10 -21.34
C ILE A 116 -8.63 9.83 -22.00
N ASP A 117 -8.57 9.84 -23.34
CA ASP A 117 -7.49 10.46 -24.11
C ASP A 117 -7.41 12.00 -23.97
N LEU A 118 -8.44 12.64 -23.40
CA LEU A 118 -8.48 14.08 -23.15
C LEU A 118 -8.04 14.48 -21.75
N LEU A 119 -7.77 13.50 -20.86
CA LEU A 119 -7.28 13.79 -19.52
C LEU A 119 -5.84 14.32 -19.62
N ALA A 120 -5.55 15.44 -18.98
CA ALA A 120 -4.21 16.03 -19.04
C ALA A 120 -3.16 15.09 -18.41
N GLU A 121 -3.60 14.31 -17.43
CA GLU A 121 -2.80 13.41 -16.62
C GLU A 121 -2.24 12.22 -17.42
N ILE A 122 -2.81 11.84 -18.57
CA ILE A 122 -2.29 10.69 -19.35
C ILE A 122 -0.86 10.92 -19.84
N SER A 123 -0.49 12.19 -20.03
CA SER A 123 0.83 12.60 -20.51
C SER A 123 1.88 12.66 -19.40
N VAL A 124 1.46 12.48 -18.13
CA VAL A 124 2.33 12.58 -16.96
C VAL A 124 2.80 11.19 -16.57
N ALA A 125 4.12 10.96 -16.61
CA ALA A 125 4.71 9.71 -16.16
C ALA A 125 4.52 9.53 -14.64
N PRO A 126 4.18 8.31 -14.16
CA PRO A 126 4.12 8.01 -12.74
C PRO A 126 5.53 8.01 -12.12
N ARG A 127 5.58 8.19 -10.79
CA ARG A 127 6.80 7.98 -10.01
C ARG A 127 7.00 6.48 -9.74
N ILE A 128 8.26 6.03 -9.70
CA ILE A 128 8.69 4.66 -9.39
C ILE A 128 9.76 4.72 -8.30
#